data_AF-X1B980-F1
#
_entry.id   AF-X1B980-F1
#
_cell.length_a   1.000
_cell.length_b   1.000
_cell.length_c   1.000
_cell.angle_alpha   90.00
_cell.angle_beta   90.00
_cell.angle_gamma   90.00
#
_symmetry.space_group_name_H-M   'P 1'
#
loop_
_entity.id
_entity.type
_entity.pdbx_description
1 polymer ?
#
loop_
_entity_poly.entity_id
_entity_poly.type
_entity_poly.pdbx_seq_one_letter_code
_entity_poly.pdbx_strand_id
1 'polypeptide(L)' 'MINNLVKLAREENDYATESFLQWYVTEQVEEEASPAEIIQKLKFIGKDGRGLLMIDKDLAARVFTVPAVTEP' A
#
# COMPACT_ATOMS: atom_id res chain seq x y z
N MET A 1 7.65 10.76 5.20
CA MET A 1 6.82 9.54 5.20
C MET A 1 6.05 9.47 6.52
N ILE A 2 4.97 8.69 6.60
CA ILE A 2 4.14 8.54 7.81
C ILE A 2 4.96 8.17 9.06
N ASN A 3 6.04 7.40 8.88
CA ASN A 3 7.00 7.03 9.93
C ASN A 3 7.63 8.23 10.65
N ASN A 4 7.77 9.38 9.98
CA ASN A 4 8.30 10.59 10.61
C ASN A 4 7.31 11.18 11.61
N LEU A 5 6.00 11.08 11.33
CA LEU A 5 4.95 11.53 12.23
C LEU A 5 4.81 10.60 13.43
N VAL A 6 4.90 9.28 13.21
CA VAL A 6 4.95 8.29 14.30
C VAL A 6 6.13 8.54 15.23
N LYS A 7 7.31 8.80 14.64
CA LYS A 7 8.52 9.13 15.40
C LYS A 7 8.32 10.42 16.22
N LEU A 8 7.75 11.46 15.63
CA LEU A 8 7.47 12.72 16.32
C LEU A 8 6.49 12.54 17.49
N ALA A 9 5.37 11.83 17.27
CA ALA A 9 4.39 11.53 18.32
C ALA A 9 5.03 10.80 19.50
N ARG A 10 5.90 9.82 19.21
CA ARG A 10 6.67 9.11 20.24
C ARG A 10 7.66 10.03 20.99
N GLU A 11 8.36 10.91 20.28
CA GLU A 11 9.27 11.89 20.88
C GLU A 11 8.55 12.88 21.80
N GLU A 12 7.30 13.23 21.48
CA GLU A 12 6.44 14.11 22.28
C GLU A 12 5.65 13.37 23.38
N ASN A 13 5.77 12.04 23.48
CA ASN A 13 4.96 11.17 24.35
C ASN A 13 3.44 11.27 24.07
N ASP A 14 3.05 11.61 22.85
CA ASP A 14 1.66 11.59 22.40
C ASP A 14 1.27 10.20 21.89
N TYR A 15 0.96 9.31 22.84
CA TYR A 15 0.59 7.93 22.56
C TYR A 15 -0.76 7.79 21.85
N ALA A 16 -1.65 8.78 21.97
CA ALA A 16 -2.93 8.77 21.28
C ALA A 16 -2.72 8.98 19.78
N THR A 17 -1.91 9.99 19.42
CA THR A 17 -1.53 10.23 18.03
C THR A 17 -0.66 9.10 17.48
N GLU A 18 0.26 8.52 18.27
CA GLU A 18 1.03 7.35 17.84
C GLU A 18 0.12 6.16 17.48
N SER A 19 -0.84 5.83 18.35
CA SER A 19 -1.80 4.74 18.12
C SER A 19 -2.67 5.00 16.88
N PHE A 20 -3.15 6.24 16.71
CA PHE A 20 -3.91 6.65 15.53
C PHE A 20 -3.10 6.49 14.22
N LEU A 21 -1.83 6.92 14.23
CA LEU A 21 -0.96 6.86 13.06
C LEU A 21 -0.58 5.42 12.68
N GLN A 22 -0.67 4.46 13.62
CA GLN A 22 -0.34 3.06 13.36
C GLN A 22 -1.24 2.41 12.32
N TRP A 23 -2.50 2.84 12.21
CA TRP A 23 -3.40 2.41 11.13
C TRP A 23 -2.84 2.83 9.77
N TYR A 24 -2.43 4.10 9.62
CA TYR A 24 -1.83 4.60 8.38
C TYR A 24 -0.51 3.92 8.03
N VAL A 25 0.31 3.55 9.02
CA VAL A 25 1.52 2.76 8.76
C VAL A 25 1.17 1.41 8.15
N THR A 26 0.17 0.73 8.70
CA THR A 26 -0.28 -0.57 8.22
C THR A 26 -0.85 -0.45 6.80
N GLU A 27 -1.69 0.54 6.56
CA GLU A 27 -2.27 0.82 5.25
C GLU A 27 -1.18 1.07 4.19
N GLN A 28 -0.17 1.88 4.50
CA GLN A 28 0.93 2.15 3.58
C GLN A 28 1.74 0.90 3.22
N VAL A 29 1.87 -0.08 4.13
CA VAL A 29 2.55 -1.35 3.83
C VAL A 29 1.76 -2.17 2.82
N GLU A 30 0.43 -2.22 2.96
CA GLU A 30 -0.45 -2.91 2.01
C GLU A 30 -0.49 -2.18 0.66
N GLU A 31 -0.60 -0.86 0.67
CA GLU A 31 -0.60 -0.03 -0.52
C GLU A 31 0.73 -0.07 -1.29
N GLU A 32 1.88 -0.18 -0.62
CA GLU A 32 3.18 -0.27 -1.29
C GLU A 32 3.47 -1.68 -1.85
N ALA A 33 2.93 -2.74 -1.23
CA ALA A 33 3.10 -4.11 -1.71
C ALA A 33 2.43 -4.33 -3.08
N SER A 34 1.25 -3.74 -3.31
CA SER A 34 0.48 -3.96 -4.53
C SER A 34 1.17 -3.44 -5.82
N PRO A 35 1.65 -2.18 -5.89
CA PRO A 35 2.39 -1.67 -7.04
C PRO A 35 3.71 -2.40 -7.25
N ALA A 36 4.40 -2.80 -6.18
CA ALA A 36 5.67 -3.52 -6.28
C ALA A 36 5.49 -4.86 -7.03
N GLU A 37 4.42 -5.60 -6.74
CA GLU A 37 4.09 -6.84 -7.44
C GLU A 37 3.81 -6.59 -8.94
N ILE A 38 3.05 -5.55 -9.27
CA ILE A 38 2.74 -5.18 -10.65
C ILE A 38 4.01 -4.81 -11.41
N ILE A 39 4.88 -4.01 -10.80
CA ILE A 39 6.18 -3.64 -11.39
C ILE A 39 7.03 -4.88 -11.64
N GLN A 40 7.02 -5.86 -10.74
CA GLN A 40 7.73 -7.12 -10.93
C GLN A 40 7.16 -7.93 -12.11
N LYS A 41 5.84 -8.01 -12.24
CA LYS A 41 5.17 -8.65 -13.39
C LYS A 41 5.53 -7.95 -14.71
N LEU A 42 5.52 -6.62 -14.73
CA LEU A 42 5.92 -5.82 -15.90
C LEU A 42 7.39 -6.05 -16.28
N LYS A 43 8.31 -6.10 -15.30
CA LYS A 43 9.72 -6.43 -15.54
C LYS A 43 9.89 -7.84 -16.10
N PHE A 44 9.09 -8.80 -15.62
CA PHE A 44 9.15 -10.19 -16.06
C PHE A 44 8.68 -10.38 -17.50
N ILE A 45 7.57 -9.73 -17.91
CA ILE A 45 7.04 -9.86 -19.29
C ILE A 45 7.86 -9.08 -20.33
N GLY A 46 8.61 -8.05 -19.91
CA GLY A 46 9.45 -7.25 -20.79
C GLY A 46 8.66 -6.58 -21.92
N LYS A 47 8.89 -7.01 -23.16
CA LYS A 47 8.25 -6.47 -24.39
C LYS A 47 7.20 -7.41 -24.99
N ASP A 48 6.82 -8.49 -24.30
CA ASP A 48 5.78 -9.40 -24.78
C ASP A 48 4.40 -8.74 -24.68
N GLY A 49 3.83 -8.40 -25.85
CA GLY A 49 2.51 -7.78 -25.94
C GLY A 49 1.36 -8.68 -25.44
N ARG A 50 1.50 -10.01 -25.48
CA ARG A 50 0.49 -10.93 -24.92
C ARG A 50 0.51 -10.88 -23.39
N GLY A 51 1.70 -10.86 -22.81
CA GLY A 51 1.89 -10.67 -21.37
C GLY A 51 1.31 -9.34 -20.89
N LEU A 52 1.49 -8.28 -21.67
CA LEU A 52 0.93 -6.97 -21.36
C LEU A 52 -0.62 -6.98 -21.37
N LEU A 53 -1.23 -7.63 -22.36
CA LEU A 53 -2.69 -7.77 -22.44
C LEU A 53 -3.28 -8.61 -21.29
N MET A 54 -2.53 -9.59 -20.76
CA MET A 54 -2.95 -10.33 -19.57
C MET A 54 -2.91 -9.45 -18.32
N ILE A 55 -1.84 -8.70 -18.10
CA ILE A 55 -1.73 -7.78 -16.96
C ILE A 55 -2.84 -6.72 -17.02
N ASP A 56 -3.13 -6.17 -18.20
CA ASP A 56 -4.22 -5.21 -18.40
C ASP A 56 -5.58 -5.78 -17.94
N LYS A 57 -5.90 -7.01 -18.34
CA LYS A 57 -7.13 -7.69 -17.90
C LYS A 57 -7.17 -7.93 -16.38
N ASP A 58 -6.06 -8.35 -15.79
CA ASP A 58 -5.96 -8.57 -14.34
C ASP A 58 -6.16 -7.27 -13.56
N LEU A 59 -5.59 -6.16 -14.06
CA LEU A 59 -5.77 -4.84 -13.46
C LEU A 59 -7.20 -4.30 -13.63
N ALA A 60 -7.84 -4.54 -14.78
CA ALA A 60 -9.23 -4.17 -15.03
C ALA A 60 -10.22 -4.90 -14.13
N ALA A 61 -9.87 -6.11 -13.65
CA ALA A 61 -10.70 -6.88 -12.73
C ALA A 61 -10.57 -6.44 -11.26
N ARG A 62 -9.65 -5.53 -10.92
CA ARG A 62 -9.47 -5.08 -9.54
C ARG A 62 -10.69 -4.32 -9.06
N VAL A 63 -11.21 -4.74 -7.91
CA VAL A 63 -12.29 -4.05 -7.19
C VAL A 63 -11.66 -3.26 -6.06
N PHE A 64 -12.05 -2.00 -5.91
CA PHE A 64 -11.68 -1.22 -4.74
C PHE A 64 -12.37 -1.80 -3.51
N THR A 65 -11.58 -2.35 -2.60
CA THR A 65 -12.03 -2.76 -1.28
C THR A 65 -11.70 -1.64 -0.31
N VAL A 66 -12.73 -1.04 0.29
CA VAL A 66 -12.52 -0.08 1.39
C VAL A 66 -11.85 -0.85 2.53
N PRO A 67 -10.70 -0.39 3.05
CA PRO A 67 -10.07 -1.00 4.21
C PRO A 67 -11.06 -1.04 5.37
N ALA A 68 -11.07 -2.13 6.13
CA ALA A 68 -11.86 -2.18 7.35
C ALA A 68 -11.31 -1.10 8.30
N VAL A 69 -12.07 -0.01 8.47
CA VAL A 69 -11.74 1.01 9.46
C VAL A 69 -11.96 0.37 10.83
N THR A 70 -10.91 -0.21 11.40
CA THR A 70 -10.87 -0.48 12.83
C THR A 70 -10.50 0.83 13.49
N GLU A 71 -11.51 1.68 13.75
CA GLU A 71 -11.34 2.82 14.64
C GLU A 71 -10.84 2.31 16.00
N PRO A 72 -9.82 2.93 16.61
CA PRO A 72 -9.50 2.73 18.02
C PRO A 72 -10.56 3.32 18.94
#